data_AF-A0A0N8TCJ3-F1
#
_entry.id   AF-A0A0N8TCJ3-F1
#
_cell.length_a   1.000
_cell.length_b   1.000
_cell.length_c   1.000
_cell.angle_alpha   90.00
_cell.angle_beta   90.00
_cell.angle_gamma   90.00
#
_symmetry.space_group_name_H-M   'P 1'
#
loop_
_entity.id
_entity.type
_entity.pdbx_description
1 polymer ?
#
loop_
_entity_poly.entity_id
_entity_poly.type
_entity_poly.pdbx_seq_one_letter_code
_entity_poly.pdbx_strand_id
1 'polypeptide(L)'
;MSSLENTCTFLPGTKKTHRSYVWAYASSQFSDVAAVVYDLSPSRAGEHARNFLNDWKSKLVCDDFGGYKASFELGVTEIGCMAHARRKFFKLHATNKSTLA
;
A
#
# COMPACT_ATOMS: atom_id res chain seq x y z
N MET A 1 2.35 4.54 -1.92
CA MET A 1 1.28 3.57 -1.60
C MET A 1 1.66 2.74 -0.40
N SER A 2 0.73 2.59 0.52
CA SER A 2 0.82 1.65 1.64
C SER A 2 -0.57 1.06 1.83
N SER A 3 -0.63 -0.25 2.02
CA SER A 3 -1.85 -0.89 2.51
C SER A 3 -1.87 -0.68 4.02
N LEU A 4 -2.86 0.07 4.51
CA LEU A 4 -3.03 0.27 5.95
C LEU A 4 -4.16 -0.61 6.45
N GLU A 5 -3.87 -1.41 7.47
CA GLU A 5 -4.87 -2.15 8.22
C GLU A 5 -5.61 -1.15 9.14
N ASN A 6 -6.68 -0.57 8.61
CA ASN A 6 -7.56 0.31 9.37
C ASN A 6 -8.94 -0.36 9.45
N THR A 7 -9.38 -0.67 10.66
CA THR A 7 -10.75 -1.16 10.93
C THR A 7 -11.75 -0.05 10.64
N CYS A 8 -12.22 0.08 9.40
CA CYS A 8 -13.30 1.02 9.05
C CYS A 8 -14.63 0.29 9.03
N THR A 9 -15.58 0.82 9.77
CA THR A 9 -16.87 0.19 10.05
C THR A 9 -17.97 0.95 9.33
N PHE A 10 -18.45 0.48 8.17
CA PHE A 10 -19.87 0.53 7.78
C PHE A 10 -20.11 -0.19 6.44
N LEU A 11 -20.89 -1.27 6.46
CA LEU A 11 -21.67 -1.67 5.27
C LEU A 11 -23.07 -1.07 5.47
N PRO A 12 -23.53 -0.13 4.64
CA PRO A 12 -24.86 0.44 4.78
C PRO A 12 -25.91 -0.67 4.72
N GLY A 13 -26.65 -0.88 5.81
CA GLY A 13 -27.77 -1.84 5.87
C GLY A 13 -27.55 -3.06 6.77
N THR A 14 -26.32 -3.39 7.16
CA THR A 14 -26.06 -4.43 8.16
C THR A 14 -25.57 -3.74 9.44
N LYS A 15 -26.30 -3.86 10.55
CA LYS A 15 -25.94 -3.28 11.86
C LYS A 15 -24.71 -3.97 12.51
N LYS A 16 -23.72 -4.38 11.72
CA LYS A 16 -22.56 -5.18 12.14
C LYS A 16 -21.27 -4.50 11.72
N THR A 17 -20.27 -4.61 12.59
CA THR A 17 -18.93 -4.12 12.32
C THR A 17 -18.16 -5.13 11.47
N HIS A 18 -17.72 -4.70 10.30
CA HIS A 18 -16.88 -5.49 9.41
C HIS A 18 -15.46 -4.90 9.35
N ARG A 19 -14.47 -5.78 9.29
CA ARG A 19 -13.07 -5.38 9.04
C ARG A 19 -12.91 -5.08 7.56
N SER A 20 -12.50 -3.85 7.25
CA SER A 20 -12.06 -3.44 5.91
C SER A 20 -10.55 -3.20 5.90
N TYR A 21 -9.99 -3.09 4.70
CA TYR A 21 -8.62 -2.66 4.44
C TYR A 21 -8.66 -1.39 3.61
N VAL A 22 -7.79 -0.43 3.95
CA VAL A 22 -7.70 0.84 3.20
C VAL A 22 -6.50 0.76 2.28
N TRP A 23 -6.75 0.96 0.99
CA TRP A 23 -5.74 1.19 -0.03
C TRP A 23 -5.67 2.70 -0.30
N ALA A 24 -4.49 3.29 -0.04
CA ALA A 24 -4.27 4.72 -0.24
C ALA A 24 -3.35 4.97 -1.44
N TYR A 25 -3.90 5.58 -2.48
CA TYR A 25 -3.21 5.96 -3.71
C TYR A 25 -3.03 7.47 -3.71
N ALA A 26 -1.82 7.94 -3.95
CA ALA A 26 -1.54 9.38 -4.02
C ALA A 26 -0.85 9.67 -5.34
N SER A 27 -1.20 10.81 -5.94
CA SER A 27 -0.45 11.32 -7.08
C SER A 27 0.97 11.72 -6.65
N SER A 28 1.89 11.73 -7.61
CA SER A 28 3.25 12.22 -7.33
C SER A 28 3.25 13.74 -7.17
N GLN A 29 4.25 14.28 -6.48
CA GLN A 29 4.44 15.74 -6.36
C GLN A 29 4.67 16.45 -7.70
N PHE A 30 4.97 15.68 -8.76
CA PHE A 30 5.20 16.17 -10.13
C PHE A 30 3.96 16.05 -11.01
N SER A 31 2.85 15.57 -10.47
CA SER A 31 1.56 15.50 -11.15
C SER A 31 0.86 16.85 -11.07
N ASP A 32 0.28 17.30 -12.18
CA ASP A 32 -0.56 18.51 -12.20
C ASP A 32 -1.77 18.39 -11.26
N VAL A 33 -2.22 17.15 -11.05
CA VAL A 33 -3.29 16.84 -10.10
C VAL A 33 -2.69 16.39 -8.77
N ALA A 34 -3.02 17.11 -7.70
CA ALA A 34 -2.78 16.71 -6.32
C ALA A 34 -4.01 15.97 -5.78
N ALA A 35 -3.98 14.64 -5.80
CA ALA A 35 -5.11 13.81 -5.37
C ALA A 35 -4.65 12.65 -4.50
N VAL A 36 -5.53 12.27 -3.57
CA VAL A 36 -5.41 11.05 -2.78
C VAL A 36 -6.73 10.29 -2.89
N VAL A 37 -6.64 9.02 -3.28
CA VAL A 37 -7.78 8.11 -3.34
C VAL A 37 -7.65 7.10 -2.20
N TYR A 38 -8.73 6.95 -1.44
CA TYR A 38 -8.89 5.91 -0.45
C TYR A 38 -9.91 4.90 -0.97
N ASP A 39 -9.44 3.69 -1.24
CA ASP A 39 -10.27 2.57 -1.65
C ASP A 39 -10.44 1.59 -0.47
N LEU A 40 -11.69 1.27 -0.15
CA LEU A 40 -12.06 0.37 0.94
C LEU A 40 -12.34 -1.01 0.38
N SER A 41 -11.54 -1.97 0.81
CA SER A 41 -11.64 -3.34 0.32
C SER A 41 -11.91 -4.34 1.45
N PRO A 42 -12.67 -5.43 1.19
CA PRO A 42 -12.85 -6.51 2.16
C PRO A 42 -11.57 -7.30 2.43
N SER A 43 -10.52 -7.17 1.61
CA SER A 43 -9.25 -7.88 1.82
C SER A 43 -8.02 -7.06 1.45
N ARG A 44 -6.86 -7.49 1.96
CA ARG A 44 -5.53 -6.97 1.56
C ARG A 44 -4.95 -7.68 0.34
N ALA A 45 -5.77 -8.33 -0.47
CA ALA A 45 -5.31 -9.05 -1.65
C ALA A 45 -4.75 -8.06 -2.69
N GLY A 46 -3.66 -8.45 -3.36
CA GLY A 46 -3.05 -7.65 -4.41
C GLY A 46 -3.96 -7.33 -5.60
N GLU A 47 -5.05 -8.09 -5.75
CA GLU A 47 -6.07 -7.87 -6.78
C GLU A 47 -6.68 -6.47 -6.70
N HIS A 48 -6.92 -5.93 -5.50
CA HIS A 48 -7.49 -4.57 -5.35
C HIS A 48 -6.56 -3.50 -5.91
N ALA A 49 -5.25 -3.66 -5.67
CA ALA A 49 -4.24 -2.79 -6.27
C ALA A 49 -4.21 -2.92 -7.81
N ARG A 50 -4.34 -4.14 -8.35
CA ARG A 50 -4.39 -4.37 -9.79
C ARG A 50 -5.66 -3.82 -10.43
N ASN A 51 -6.82 -4.02 -9.81
CA ASN A 51 -8.10 -3.51 -10.33
C ASN A 51 -8.10 -1.97 -10.37
N PHE A 52 -7.52 -1.33 -9.36
CA PHE A 52 -7.38 0.14 -9.35
C PHE A 52 -6.40 0.64 -10.41
N LEU A 53 -5.21 0.01 -10.53
CA LEU A 53 -4.20 0.43 -11.49
C LEU A 53 -4.58 0.07 -12.94
N ASN A 54 -5.39 -0.97 -13.13
CA ASN A 54 -5.80 -1.51 -14.42
C ASN A 54 -4.58 -1.67 -15.36
N ASP A 55 -4.61 -1.06 -16.55
CA ASP A 55 -3.53 -1.13 -17.55
C ASP A 55 -2.37 -0.13 -17.30
N TRP A 56 -2.33 0.52 -16.14
CA TRP A 56 -1.28 1.49 -15.81
C TRP A 56 0.07 0.80 -15.59
N LYS A 57 1.11 1.26 -16.31
CA LYS A 57 2.45 0.63 -16.36
C LYS A 57 3.59 1.59 -16.02
N SER A 58 3.36 2.55 -15.12
CA SER A 58 4.38 3.52 -14.73
C SER A 58 5.03 3.13 -13.39
N LYS A 59 5.64 4.10 -12.71
CA LYS A 59 6.47 3.93 -11.52
C LYS A 59 5.64 4.00 -10.24
N LEU A 60 5.60 2.90 -9.49
CA LEU A 60 4.85 2.80 -8.25
C LEU A 60 5.77 2.89 -7.04
N VAL A 61 5.63 3.95 -6.23
CA VAL A 61 6.28 4.03 -4.92
C VAL A 61 5.48 3.23 -3.89
N CYS A 62 6.01 2.12 -3.40
CA CYS A 62 5.35 1.23 -2.46
C CYS A 62 6.23 0.81 -1.27
N ASP A 63 5.61 0.23 -0.26
CA ASP A 63 6.24 -0.32 0.95
C ASP A 63 6.80 -1.76 0.77
N ASP A 64 6.83 -2.25 -0.48
CA ASP A 64 7.24 -3.62 -0.85
C ASP A 64 6.33 -4.71 -0.24
N PHE A 65 5.05 -4.39 -0.01
CA PHE A 65 4.09 -5.43 0.34
C PHE A 65 3.91 -6.44 -0.81
N GLY A 66 3.96 -7.74 -0.49
CA GLY A 66 3.87 -8.83 -1.46
C GLY A 66 2.64 -8.81 -2.38
N GLY A 67 1.55 -8.13 -1.98
CA GLY A 67 0.37 -7.93 -2.83
C GLY A 67 0.66 -7.20 -4.15
N TYR A 68 1.73 -6.40 -4.23
CA TYR A 68 2.07 -5.66 -5.45
C TYR A 68 2.88 -6.48 -6.46
N LYS A 69 3.46 -7.63 -6.08
CA LYS A 69 4.45 -8.34 -6.91
C LYS A 69 3.91 -8.75 -8.28
N ALA A 70 2.66 -9.24 -8.31
CA ALA A 70 1.99 -9.55 -9.56
C ALA A 70 1.76 -8.30 -10.46
N SER A 71 1.61 -7.10 -9.88
CA SER A 71 1.50 -5.87 -10.66
C SER A 71 2.82 -5.55 -11.38
N PHE A 72 3.97 -5.91 -10.79
CA PHE A 72 5.27 -5.68 -11.39
C PHE A 72 5.53 -6.60 -12.58
N GLU A 73 5.09 -7.86 -12.48
CA GLU A 73 5.11 -8.81 -13.61
C GLU A 73 4.23 -8.32 -14.79
N LEU A 74 3.20 -7.52 -14.51
CA LEU A 74 2.32 -6.92 -15.51
C LEU A 74 2.81 -5.58 -16.08
N GLY A 75 4.00 -5.13 -15.68
CA GLY A 75 4.68 -3.96 -16.27
C GLY A 75 4.72 -2.71 -15.39
N VAL A 76 4.21 -2.74 -14.16
CA VAL A 76 4.44 -1.66 -13.19
C VAL A 76 5.91 -1.67 -12.74
N THR A 77 6.56 -0.52 -12.75
CA THR A 77 7.93 -0.40 -12.24
C THR A 77 7.91 -0.16 -10.74
N GLU A 78 8.52 -1.06 -9.97
CA GLU A 78 8.63 -0.94 -8.51
C GLU A 78 9.61 0.18 -8.10
N ILE A 79 9.19 1.04 -7.16
CA ILE A 79 10.05 1.99 -6.45
C ILE A 79 9.86 1.81 -4.94
N GLY A 80 10.93 1.51 -4.23
CA GLY A 80 10.89 1.35 -2.78
C GLY A 80 10.67 2.67 -2.03
N CYS A 81 9.75 2.68 -1.07
CA CYS A 81 9.50 3.84 -0.23
C CYS A 81 10.58 4.01 0.86
N MET A 82 11.39 5.07 0.77
CA MET A 82 12.47 5.35 1.73
C MET A 82 11.99 5.55 3.16
N ALA A 83 10.79 6.10 3.37
CA ALA A 83 10.22 6.22 4.71
C ALA A 83 9.97 4.86 5.36
N HIS A 84 9.50 3.87 4.58
CA HIS A 84 9.29 2.50 5.06
C HIS A 84 10.61 1.78 5.32
N ALA A 85 11.60 1.94 4.43
CA ALA A 85 12.94 1.39 4.62
C ALA A 85 13.56 1.92 5.93
N ARG A 86 13.60 3.25 6.13
CA ARG A 86 14.15 3.87 7.35
C ARG A 86 13.48 3.37 8.63
N ARG A 87 12.15 3.23 8.63
CA ARG A 87 11.40 2.72 9.79
C ARG A 87 11.82 1.30 10.17
N LYS A 88 12.07 0.42 9.18
CA LYS A 88 12.57 -0.94 9.44
C LYS A 88 13.98 -0.92 10.04
N PHE A 89 14.90 -0.14 9.47
CA PHE A 89 16.27 -0.01 10.01
C PHE A 89 16.29 0.56 11.43
N PHE A 90 15.48 1.59 11.70
CA PHE A 90 15.36 2.14 13.05
C PHE A 90 14.82 1.11 14.05
N LYS A 91 13.81 0.31 13.69
CA LYS A 91 13.30 -0.77 14.53
C LYS A 91 14.37 -1.83 14.83
N LEU A 92 15.18 -2.19 13.83
CA LEU A 92 16.30 -3.13 14.01
C LEU A 92 17.33 -2.57 15.00
N HIS A 93 17.74 -1.31 14.82
CA HIS A 93 18.67 -0.62 15.72
C HIS A 93 18.11 -0.55 17.16
N ALA A 94 16.88 -0.09 17.33
CA ALA A 94 16.25 0.03 18.64
C ALA A 94 16.05 -1.30 19.37
N THR A 95 15.95 -2.42 18.64
CA THR A 95 15.81 -3.76 19.24
C THR A 95 17.13 -4.50 19.39
N ASN A 96 18.24 -3.94 18.90
CA ASN A 96 19.58 -4.55 18.89
C ASN A 96 19.61 -5.98 18.31
N LYS A 97 18.73 -6.24 17.32
CA LYS A 97 18.57 -7.56 16.66
C LYS A 97 19.28 -7.64 15.32
N SER A 98 20.19 -6.73 15.02
CA SER A 98 20.98 -6.82 13.80
C SER A 98 21.97 -7.97 13.92
N THR A 99 21.89 -8.94 13.01
CA THR A 99 22.85 -10.05 12.90
C THR A 99 24.28 -9.59 12.57
N LEU A 100 24.42 -8.32 12.15
CA LEU A 100 25.70 -7.68 11.81
C LEU A 100 26.27 -6.81 12.95
N ALA A 101 25.54 -6.64 14.07
CA ALA A 101 26.03 -5.87 15.22
C ALA A 101 26.33 -6.76 16.43
#